data_AF-A0A1F3SNN6-F1
#
_entry.id   AF-A0A1F3SNN6-F1
#
_cell.length_a   1.000
_cell.length_b   1.000
_cell.length_c   1.000
_cell.angle_alpha   90.00
_cell.angle_beta   90.00
_cell.angle_gamma   90.00
#
_symmetry.space_group_name_H-M   'P 1'
#
loop_
_entity.id
_entity.type
_entity.pdbx_description
1 polymer ?
#
loop_
_entity_poly.entity_id
_entity_poly.type
_entity_poly.pdbx_seq_one_letter_code
_entity_poly.pdbx_strand_id
1 'polypeptide(L)'
;MRTKFLIVGMLWLLSCPFLASADEGRELSLSNFNKRFILIRENGKLMEVRDRFLTLGFKIRPVVAYYKGLISSEQALMALSPESYKAQIDKTFQETYEATPDYLNESLVSLQNIDIEKVFSDPKFNELLGKFEARIDQELAKIGLITLARPYDAQFFYKRQALYEIVKAFLNLAKSQLGEVPVLNTAMFIIQEAERMIRQRRTFHQNMLLHYLENFKEEELGLTHDEANMIWSSVYESRIPWYAFWETDFANQNWMKYGTDRFFQSIRLANTRLRDQSSQYQELGARHNFAFQDAKLKNKKVIINLFDTKDMFSRRQAVAYYYDSPNLVIRQRLLLQLGQLGLSFLSIPGFIKDFTGSYLKSMYENQRLTEGALVGYFESREQYGMAQQMAVQNVNPFESYEF
;
A
#
# COMPACT_ATOMS: atom_id res chain seq x y z
N MET A 1 18.86 23.14 -20.07
CA MET A 1 18.14 21.85 -19.96
C MET A 1 17.20 21.93 -18.77
N ARG A 2 15.89 22.12 -19.03
CA ARG A 2 14.84 22.22 -18.01
C ARG A 2 14.09 20.89 -17.96
N THR A 3 14.26 20.14 -16.88
CA THR A 3 13.59 18.85 -16.67
C THR A 3 12.17 19.07 -16.16
N LYS A 4 11.20 18.53 -16.89
CA LYS A 4 9.77 18.56 -16.59
C LYS A 4 9.48 17.74 -15.32
N PHE A 5 9.07 18.41 -14.24
CA PHE A 5 8.34 17.80 -13.12
C PHE A 5 6.94 18.41 -13.11
N LEU A 6 6.02 17.77 -13.82
CA LEU A 6 4.63 18.19 -13.95
C LEU A 6 3.79 16.92 -14.11
N ILE A 7 3.69 16.13 -13.03
CA ILE A 7 2.92 14.86 -13.04
C ILE A 7 1.86 14.78 -11.92
N VAL A 8 1.86 15.65 -10.90
CA VAL A 8 0.86 15.49 -9.80
C VAL A 8 -0.40 16.34 -9.97
N GLY A 9 -0.41 17.32 -10.89
CA GLY A 9 -1.54 18.26 -11.06
C GLY A 9 -2.62 17.87 -12.08
N MET A 10 -2.53 16.71 -12.74
CA MET A 10 -3.36 16.38 -13.93
C MET A 10 -4.16 15.08 -13.81
N LEU A 11 -4.56 14.69 -12.60
CA LEU A 11 -5.37 13.49 -12.36
C LEU A 11 -6.89 13.69 -12.60
N TRP A 12 -7.31 14.84 -13.15
CA TRP A 12 -8.73 15.16 -13.37
C TRP A 12 -9.22 15.10 -14.83
N LEU A 13 -8.39 14.69 -15.81
CA LEU A 13 -8.79 14.68 -17.24
C LEU A 13 -8.38 13.41 -18.01
N LEU A 14 -8.64 12.23 -17.44
CA LEU A 14 -8.68 10.98 -18.21
C LEU A 14 -9.96 10.21 -17.90
N SER A 15 -11.09 10.74 -18.36
CA SER A 15 -12.27 9.92 -18.61
C SER A 15 -12.01 9.07 -19.85
N CYS A 16 -11.32 7.94 -19.69
CA CYS A 16 -11.34 6.90 -20.71
C CYS A 16 -12.79 6.40 -20.84
N PRO A 17 -13.39 6.42 -22.04
CA PRO A 17 -14.72 5.85 -22.22
C PRO A 17 -14.66 4.34 -21.97
N PHE A 18 -15.68 3.87 -21.28
CA PHE A 18 -16.07 2.48 -21.05
C PHE A 18 -15.52 1.49 -22.09
N LEU A 19 -14.47 0.74 -21.71
CA LEU A 19 -14.16 -0.55 -22.31
C LEU A 19 -14.88 -1.60 -21.48
N ALA A 20 -16.13 -1.90 -21.87
CA ALA A 20 -16.77 -3.15 -21.48
C ALA A 20 -15.98 -4.29 -22.11
N SER A 21 -15.18 -5.02 -21.33
CA SER A 21 -14.53 -6.24 -21.82
C SER A 21 -15.36 -7.46 -21.40
N ALA A 22 -15.97 -8.06 -22.42
CA ALA A 22 -16.12 -9.50 -22.47
C ALA A 22 -14.71 -10.11 -22.37
N ASP A 23 -14.35 -10.71 -21.23
CA ASP A 23 -13.02 -11.26 -20.97
C ASP A 23 -13.05 -12.62 -20.25
N GLU A 24 -14.08 -13.41 -20.53
CA GLU A 24 -14.10 -14.83 -20.19
C GLU A 24 -13.46 -15.60 -21.35
N GLY A 25 -12.12 -15.69 -21.39
CA GLY A 25 -11.44 -16.57 -22.35
C GLY A 25 -9.98 -16.30 -22.70
N ARG A 26 -9.33 -15.24 -22.19
CA ARG A 26 -7.88 -15.05 -22.41
C ARG A 26 -7.05 -15.96 -21.51
N GLU A 27 -6.15 -16.73 -22.10
CA GLU A 27 -5.13 -17.48 -21.37
C GLU A 27 -4.20 -16.54 -20.58
N LEU A 28 -3.76 -16.97 -19.40
CA LEU A 28 -2.85 -16.21 -18.57
C LEU A 28 -1.43 -16.19 -19.20
N SER A 29 -0.82 -15.02 -19.26
CA SER A 29 0.50 -14.77 -19.85
C SER A 29 1.60 -14.74 -18.78
N LEU A 30 2.62 -15.60 -18.94
CA LEU A 30 3.84 -15.61 -18.10
C LEU A 30 4.85 -14.53 -18.45
N SER A 31 4.62 -13.78 -19.53
CA SER A 31 5.59 -12.79 -20.04
C SER A 31 5.95 -11.76 -18.97
N ASN A 32 4.97 -11.32 -18.17
CA ASN A 32 5.17 -10.32 -17.13
C ASN A 32 5.85 -10.90 -15.88
N PHE A 33 5.62 -12.17 -15.54
CA PHE A 33 6.38 -12.85 -14.48
C PHE A 33 7.88 -12.82 -14.78
N ASN A 34 8.28 -13.24 -15.98
CA ASN A 34 9.69 -13.32 -16.38
C ASN A 34 10.36 -11.93 -16.56
N LYS A 35 9.58 -10.91 -16.91
CA LYS A 35 10.06 -9.51 -16.94
C LYS A 35 10.30 -8.96 -15.53
N ARG A 36 9.44 -9.31 -14.57
CA ARG A 36 9.43 -8.73 -13.22
C ARG A 36 10.33 -9.48 -12.25
N PHE A 37 10.14 -10.79 -12.13
CA PHE A 37 10.78 -11.60 -11.10
C PHE A 37 12.07 -12.25 -11.63
N ILE A 38 13.07 -12.32 -10.76
CA ILE A 38 14.32 -13.02 -11.01
C ILE A 38 14.47 -14.13 -9.99
N LEU A 39 14.65 -15.36 -10.48
CA LEU A 39 15.01 -16.52 -9.70
C LEU A 39 16.54 -16.64 -9.67
N ILE A 40 17.16 -16.34 -8.54
CA ILE A 40 18.61 -16.45 -8.36
C ILE A 40 18.94 -17.84 -7.86
N ARG A 41 19.71 -18.59 -8.64
CA ARG A 41 20.12 -19.97 -8.33
C ARG A 41 21.62 -20.05 -8.12
N GLU A 42 22.04 -20.84 -7.14
CA GLU A 42 23.45 -21.22 -6.91
C GLU A 42 23.53 -22.75 -6.87
N ASN A 43 24.41 -23.34 -7.70
CA ASN A 43 24.55 -24.79 -7.83
C ASN A 43 23.20 -25.53 -8.05
N GLY A 44 22.31 -24.94 -8.84
CA GLY A 44 20.97 -25.47 -9.14
C GLY A 44 19.90 -25.18 -8.08
N LYS A 45 20.29 -24.77 -6.87
CA LYS A 45 19.38 -24.47 -5.76
C LYS A 45 18.87 -23.03 -5.81
N LEU A 46 17.56 -22.82 -5.66
CA LEU A 46 16.97 -21.48 -5.61
C LEU A 46 17.36 -20.76 -4.30
N MET A 47 18.16 -19.71 -4.40
CA MET A 47 18.64 -18.97 -3.23
C MET A 47 17.71 -17.82 -2.84
N GLU A 48 17.14 -17.14 -3.84
CA GLU A 48 16.23 -16.01 -3.61
C GLU A 48 15.38 -15.69 -4.84
N VAL A 49 14.24 -15.06 -4.57
CA VAL A 49 13.38 -14.43 -5.56
C VAL A 49 13.47 -12.92 -5.39
N ARG A 50 13.80 -12.21 -6.47
CA ARG A 50 13.90 -10.74 -6.49
C ARG A 50 12.89 -10.12 -7.45
N ASP A 51 12.55 -8.85 -7.23
CA ASP A 51 11.79 -8.03 -8.17
C ASP A 51 12.70 -6.98 -8.83
N ARG A 52 12.69 -6.90 -10.17
CA ARG A 52 13.48 -5.94 -10.95
C ARG A 52 13.04 -4.50 -10.77
N PHE A 53 11.78 -4.26 -10.43
CA PHE A 53 11.21 -2.92 -10.26
C PHE A 53 11.44 -2.37 -8.85
N LEU A 54 11.93 -3.20 -7.92
CA LEU A 54 12.39 -2.71 -6.63
C LEU A 54 13.82 -2.16 -6.76
N THR A 55 14.00 -0.92 -6.29
CA THR A 55 15.28 -0.22 -6.32
C THR A 55 15.99 -0.35 -4.97
N LEU A 56 17.33 -0.44 -5.01
CA LEU A 56 18.16 -0.49 -3.80
C LEU A 56 18.32 0.87 -3.10
N GLY A 57 18.28 1.96 -3.86
CA GLY A 57 18.52 3.31 -3.34
C GLY A 57 17.27 3.97 -2.78
N PHE A 58 17.45 4.72 -1.68
CA PHE A 58 16.42 5.56 -1.09
C PHE A 58 16.63 7.04 -1.39
N LYS A 59 15.52 7.70 -1.72
CA LYS A 59 15.45 9.14 -1.89
C LYS A 59 14.23 9.67 -1.17
N ILE A 60 14.37 10.62 -0.26
CA ILE A 60 13.22 11.19 0.47
C ILE A 60 12.44 12.18 -0.39
N ARG A 61 13.11 12.79 -1.38
CA ARG A 61 12.55 13.85 -2.23
C ARG A 61 11.21 13.50 -2.90
N PRO A 62 10.98 12.30 -3.47
CA PRO A 62 9.68 11.93 -4.03
C PRO A 62 8.55 11.99 -3.00
N VAL A 63 8.78 11.57 -1.75
CA VAL A 63 7.78 11.65 -0.66
C VAL A 63 7.47 13.10 -0.31
N VAL A 64 8.51 13.92 -0.19
CA VAL A 64 8.38 15.36 0.07
C VAL A 64 7.56 16.04 -1.02
N ALA A 65 7.91 15.81 -2.29
CA ALA A 65 7.22 16.39 -3.42
C ALA A 65 5.76 15.92 -3.51
N TYR A 66 5.52 14.62 -3.24
CA TYR A 66 4.20 14.02 -3.20
C TYR A 66 3.30 14.70 -2.14
N TYR A 67 3.74 14.75 -0.88
CA TYR A 67 2.94 15.36 0.19
C TYR A 67 2.79 16.87 0.02
N LYS A 68 3.84 17.58 -0.43
CA LYS A 68 3.73 19.00 -0.77
C LYS A 68 2.63 19.22 -1.81
N GLY A 69 2.69 18.50 -2.92
CA GLY A 69 1.71 18.63 -4.01
C GLY A 69 0.28 18.30 -3.58
N LEU A 70 0.10 17.28 -2.74
CA LEU A 70 -1.21 16.95 -2.19
C LEU A 70 -1.77 18.03 -1.29
N ILE A 71 -0.99 18.52 -0.32
CA ILE A 71 -1.46 19.55 0.60
C ILE A 71 -1.79 20.83 -0.18
N SER A 72 -0.93 21.23 -1.13
CA SER A 72 -1.21 22.38 -2.02
C SER A 72 -2.54 22.22 -2.78
N SER A 73 -2.79 21.03 -3.33
CA SER A 73 -3.99 20.75 -4.12
C SER A 73 -5.24 20.82 -3.25
N GLU A 74 -5.21 20.25 -2.05
CA GLU A 74 -6.35 20.32 -1.13
C GLU A 74 -6.57 21.73 -0.58
N GLN A 75 -5.52 22.48 -0.26
CA GLN A 75 -5.63 23.88 0.16
C GLN A 75 -6.29 24.73 -0.94
N ALA A 76 -5.94 24.49 -2.21
CA ALA A 76 -6.57 25.18 -3.33
C ALA A 76 -8.07 24.86 -3.44
N LEU A 77 -8.47 23.59 -3.26
CA LEU A 77 -9.88 23.19 -3.25
C LEU A 77 -10.65 23.82 -2.08
N MET A 78 -10.05 23.84 -0.88
CA MET A 78 -10.62 24.51 0.30
C MET A 78 -10.82 26.02 0.07
N ALA A 79 -9.86 26.68 -0.58
CA ALA A 79 -9.90 28.11 -0.84
C ALA A 79 -11.03 28.52 -1.81
N LEU A 80 -11.42 27.65 -2.73
CA LEU A 80 -12.50 27.93 -3.69
C LEU A 80 -13.88 27.98 -3.03
N SER A 81 -14.17 27.06 -2.10
CA SER A 81 -15.42 27.06 -1.33
C SER A 81 -15.33 26.11 -0.12
N PRO A 82 -15.06 26.63 1.09
CA PRO A 82 -14.87 25.82 2.29
C PRO A 82 -16.09 24.97 2.68
N GLU A 83 -17.30 25.52 2.52
CA GLU A 83 -18.55 24.81 2.84
C GLU A 83 -18.80 23.67 1.85
N SER A 84 -18.55 23.90 0.56
CA SER A 84 -18.68 22.84 -0.44
C SER A 84 -17.61 21.76 -0.28
N TYR A 85 -16.43 22.10 0.25
CA TYR A 85 -15.33 21.16 0.41
C TYR A 85 -15.67 20.05 1.43
N LYS A 86 -16.24 20.40 2.58
CA LYS A 86 -16.73 19.40 3.56
C LYS A 86 -17.81 18.50 2.97
N ALA A 87 -18.79 19.10 2.28
CA ALA A 87 -19.84 18.33 1.61
C ALA A 87 -19.28 17.37 0.53
N GLN A 88 -18.22 17.78 -0.19
CA GLN A 88 -17.53 16.92 -1.15
C GLN A 88 -16.80 15.75 -0.48
N ILE A 89 -16.15 15.98 0.67
CA ILE A 89 -15.55 14.90 1.48
C ILE A 89 -16.66 13.95 1.92
N ASP A 90 -17.75 14.47 2.48
CA ASP A 90 -18.84 13.64 2.98
C ASP A 90 -19.45 12.79 1.87
N LYS A 91 -19.72 13.39 0.71
CA LYS A 91 -20.17 12.65 -0.46
C LYS A 91 -19.18 11.56 -0.87
N THR A 92 -17.89 11.87 -0.88
CA THR A 92 -16.83 10.91 -1.22
C THR A 92 -16.87 9.69 -0.30
N PHE A 93 -17.06 9.86 1.00
CA PHE A 93 -17.10 8.75 1.95
C PHE A 93 -18.44 8.02 1.98
N GLN A 94 -19.58 8.71 1.83
CA GLN A 94 -20.92 8.09 1.83
C GLN A 94 -21.13 7.08 0.69
N GLU A 95 -20.35 7.17 -0.40
CA GLU A 95 -20.37 6.17 -1.47
C GLU A 95 -19.92 4.78 -0.98
N THR A 96 -18.90 4.72 -0.12
CA THR A 96 -18.32 3.45 0.41
C THR A 96 -18.77 3.14 1.84
N TYR A 97 -18.88 4.15 2.69
CA TYR A 97 -19.07 4.07 4.14
C TYR A 97 -20.45 4.60 4.54
N GLU A 98 -20.87 4.32 5.79
CA GLU A 98 -22.13 4.82 6.34
C GLU A 98 -22.02 6.31 6.74
N ALA A 99 -20.82 6.74 7.13
CA ALA A 99 -20.53 8.11 7.51
C ALA A 99 -19.08 8.46 7.19
N THR A 100 -18.80 9.76 7.11
CA THR A 100 -17.43 10.27 7.11
C THR A 100 -16.75 9.93 8.44
N PRO A 101 -15.50 9.46 8.43
CA PRO A 101 -14.76 9.23 9.67
C PRO A 101 -14.71 10.46 10.56
N ASP A 102 -14.93 10.25 11.86
CA ASP A 102 -14.83 11.32 12.86
C ASP A 102 -13.49 12.05 12.78
N TYR A 103 -13.51 13.36 12.97
CA TYR A 103 -12.37 14.27 12.89
C TYR A 103 -11.71 14.38 11.51
N LEU A 104 -12.16 13.67 10.48
CA LEU A 104 -11.52 13.76 9.15
C LEU A 104 -11.68 15.16 8.55
N ASN A 105 -12.89 15.72 8.59
CA ASN A 105 -13.17 17.07 8.09
C ASN A 105 -12.37 18.12 8.87
N GLU A 106 -12.37 18.06 10.19
CA GLU A 106 -11.61 18.97 11.06
C GLU A 106 -10.11 18.88 10.80
N SER A 107 -9.60 17.66 10.63
CA SER A 107 -8.20 17.40 10.34
C SER A 107 -7.80 17.95 8.98
N LEU A 108 -8.62 17.77 7.95
CA LEU A 108 -8.32 18.30 6.62
C LEU A 108 -8.38 19.83 6.63
N VAL A 109 -9.37 20.43 7.28
CA VAL A 109 -9.48 21.90 7.40
C VAL A 109 -8.31 22.50 8.19
N SER A 110 -7.77 21.78 9.17
CA SER A 110 -6.59 22.27 9.92
C SER A 110 -5.37 22.52 9.02
N LEU A 111 -5.27 21.79 7.90
CA LEU A 111 -4.21 21.99 6.90
C LEU A 111 -4.30 23.35 6.21
N GLN A 112 -5.48 23.99 6.14
CA GLN A 112 -5.64 25.30 5.51
C GLN A 112 -4.76 26.38 6.15
N ASN A 113 -4.50 26.25 7.46
CA ASN A 113 -3.76 27.24 8.23
C ASN A 113 -2.23 27.05 8.17
N ILE A 114 -1.76 26.06 7.42
CA ILE A 114 -0.34 25.73 7.30
C ILE A 114 0.25 26.45 6.10
N ASP A 115 1.27 27.29 6.34
CA ASP A 115 2.12 27.80 5.28
C ASP A 115 3.06 26.68 4.79
N ILE A 116 2.57 25.91 3.81
CA ILE A 116 3.32 24.80 3.24
C ILE A 116 4.62 25.24 2.58
N GLU A 117 4.66 26.41 1.96
CA GLU A 117 5.86 26.88 1.29
C GLU A 117 6.93 27.18 2.32
N LYS A 118 6.58 27.81 3.43
CA LYS A 118 7.48 28.00 4.57
C LYS A 118 7.95 26.67 5.15
N VAL A 119 7.06 25.70 5.37
CA VAL A 119 7.43 24.39 5.93
C VAL A 119 8.44 23.66 5.04
N PHE A 120 8.18 23.55 3.73
CA PHE A 120 9.02 22.78 2.81
C PHE A 120 10.29 23.54 2.38
N SER A 121 10.36 24.86 2.54
CA SER A 121 11.58 25.65 2.32
C SER A 121 12.44 25.84 3.58
N ASP A 122 11.99 25.39 4.75
CA ASP A 122 12.75 25.49 6.00
C ASP A 122 14.11 24.75 5.87
N PRO A 123 15.25 25.44 6.13
CA PRO A 123 16.56 24.82 6.00
C PRO A 123 16.80 23.65 6.96
N LYS A 124 16.31 23.74 8.21
CA LYS A 124 16.49 22.69 9.22
C LYS A 124 15.65 21.46 8.88
N PHE A 125 14.45 21.67 8.36
CA PHE A 125 13.61 20.59 7.82
C PHE A 125 14.34 19.82 6.73
N ASN A 126 14.89 20.53 5.73
CA ASN A 126 15.59 19.91 4.62
C ASN A 126 16.89 19.21 5.06
N GLU A 127 17.63 19.80 6.01
CA GLU A 127 18.82 19.19 6.61
C GLU A 127 18.48 17.89 7.35
N LEU A 128 17.42 17.89 8.16
CA LEU A 128 16.94 16.71 8.89
C LEU A 128 16.57 15.57 7.93
N LEU A 129 15.80 15.88 6.87
CA LEU A 129 15.41 14.88 5.88
C LEU A 129 16.60 14.36 5.07
N GLY A 130 17.59 15.20 4.77
CA GLY A 130 18.84 14.77 4.12
C GLY A 130 19.64 13.81 5.00
N LYS A 131 19.74 14.08 6.31
CA LYS A 131 20.37 13.16 7.27
C LYS A 131 19.59 11.84 7.38
N PHE A 132 18.26 11.90 7.37
CA PHE A 132 17.40 10.72 7.40
C PHE A 132 17.60 9.86 6.16
N GLU A 133 17.62 10.49 4.97
CA GLU A 133 17.91 9.81 3.70
C GLU A 133 19.23 9.06 3.75
N ALA A 134 20.32 9.74 4.10
CA ALA A 134 21.64 9.12 4.16
C ALA A 134 21.70 7.93 5.13
N ARG A 135 21.02 8.03 6.27
CA ARG A 135 21.01 6.94 7.26
C ARG A 135 20.19 5.74 6.81
N ILE A 136 19.02 5.98 6.21
CA ILE A 136 18.17 4.91 5.68
C ILE A 136 18.88 4.20 4.53
N ASP A 137 19.46 4.94 3.58
CA ASP A 137 20.15 4.38 2.41
C ASP A 137 21.29 3.41 2.81
N GLN A 138 22.07 3.75 3.85
CA GLN A 138 23.10 2.88 4.42
C GLN A 138 22.56 1.55 4.97
N GLU A 139 21.37 1.57 5.54
CA GLU A 139 20.78 0.41 6.21
C GLU A 139 19.96 -0.43 5.24
N LEU A 140 19.34 0.18 4.23
CA LEU A 140 18.62 -0.53 3.17
C LEU A 140 19.54 -1.43 2.33
N ALA A 141 20.79 -1.03 2.13
CA ALA A 141 21.80 -1.87 1.49
C ALA A 141 21.97 -3.23 2.20
N LYS A 142 21.73 -3.30 3.52
CA LYS A 142 21.85 -4.53 4.32
C LYS A 142 20.55 -5.35 4.37
N ILE A 143 19.41 -4.67 4.17
CA ILE A 143 18.06 -5.20 4.38
C ILE A 143 17.54 -5.91 3.12
N GLY A 144 18.20 -5.80 1.97
CA GLY A 144 17.84 -6.54 0.75
C GLY A 144 16.39 -6.27 0.33
N LEU A 145 16.03 -5.00 0.10
CA LEU A 145 14.65 -4.60 -0.24
C LEU A 145 14.11 -5.29 -1.49
N ILE A 146 14.99 -5.56 -2.46
CA ILE A 146 14.65 -6.20 -3.73
C ILE A 146 14.29 -7.69 -3.59
N THR A 147 14.69 -8.32 -2.49
CA THR A 147 14.42 -9.73 -2.21
C THR A 147 13.00 -9.89 -1.68
N LEU A 148 12.17 -10.64 -2.41
CA LEU A 148 10.80 -10.98 -2.04
C LEU A 148 10.71 -12.26 -1.23
N ALA A 149 11.59 -13.23 -1.50
CA ALA A 149 11.63 -14.51 -0.79
C ALA A 149 13.04 -15.11 -0.79
N ARG A 150 13.38 -15.83 0.28
CA ARG A 150 14.56 -16.71 0.42
C ARG A 150 14.11 -18.10 0.87
N PRO A 151 13.96 -19.05 -0.05
CA PRO A 151 13.37 -20.36 0.24
C PRO A 151 14.10 -21.17 1.30
N TYR A 152 15.41 -20.96 1.50
CA TYR A 152 16.21 -21.77 2.44
C TYR A 152 16.78 -20.98 3.62
N ASP A 153 16.25 -19.77 3.87
CA ASP A 153 16.68 -18.91 4.98
C ASP A 153 15.44 -18.41 5.73
N ALA A 154 14.97 -19.22 6.66
CA ALA A 154 13.73 -19.00 7.39
C ALA A 154 13.79 -17.86 8.43
N GLN A 155 14.95 -17.23 8.62
CA GLN A 155 15.14 -16.09 9.52
C GLN A 155 15.60 -14.82 8.80
N PHE A 156 15.50 -14.80 7.46
CA PHE A 156 16.01 -13.69 6.66
C PHE A 156 15.31 -12.36 6.99
N PHE A 157 13.99 -12.38 7.20
CA PHE A 157 13.23 -11.15 7.40
C PHE A 157 13.14 -10.73 8.88
N TYR A 158 13.26 -11.67 9.82
CA TYR A 158 13.22 -11.42 11.26
C TYR A 158 14.25 -10.37 11.78
N LYS A 159 15.44 -10.27 11.17
CA LYS A 159 16.58 -9.47 11.69
C LYS A 159 16.47 -7.93 11.54
N ARG A 160 15.28 -7.32 11.46
CA ARG A 160 15.11 -5.96 10.89
C ARG A 160 14.71 -4.83 11.86
N GLN A 161 15.19 -4.87 13.11
CA GLN A 161 14.99 -3.78 14.09
C GLN A 161 15.62 -2.43 13.66
N ALA A 162 16.60 -2.45 12.76
CA ALA A 162 17.38 -1.27 12.38
C ALA A 162 16.53 -0.07 11.89
N LEU A 163 15.53 -0.30 11.02
CA LEU A 163 14.71 0.80 10.48
C LEU A 163 13.87 1.48 11.58
N TYR A 164 13.33 0.70 12.51
CA TYR A 164 12.56 1.22 13.62
C TYR A 164 13.40 2.12 14.52
N GLU A 165 14.61 1.68 14.88
CA GLU A 165 15.51 2.49 15.72
C GLU A 165 15.98 3.76 15.01
N ILE A 166 16.20 3.71 13.69
CA ILE A 166 16.50 4.90 12.88
C ILE A 166 15.34 5.89 12.93
N VAL A 167 14.11 5.44 12.64
CA VAL A 167 12.93 6.32 12.70
C VAL A 167 12.80 6.94 14.08
N LYS A 168 12.90 6.14 15.15
CA LYS A 168 12.81 6.63 16.53
C LYS A 168 13.88 7.69 16.83
N ALA A 169 15.13 7.46 16.43
CA ALA A 169 16.22 8.42 16.58
C ALA A 169 15.93 9.73 15.84
N PHE A 170 15.45 9.65 14.60
CA PHE A 170 15.12 10.84 13.79
C PHE A 170 13.88 11.58 14.27
N LEU A 171 12.88 10.91 14.83
CA LEU A 171 11.75 11.57 15.49
C LEU A 171 12.20 12.36 16.73
N ASN A 172 13.15 11.84 17.50
CA ASN A 172 13.73 12.57 18.63
C ASN A 172 14.60 13.75 18.15
N LEU A 173 15.35 13.58 17.06
CA LEU A 173 16.13 14.65 16.45
C LEU A 173 15.23 15.77 15.89
N ALA A 174 14.09 15.41 15.27
CA ALA A 174 13.11 16.38 14.80
C ALA A 174 12.62 17.27 15.96
N LYS A 175 12.23 16.64 17.08
CA LYS A 175 11.77 17.35 18.29
C LYS A 175 12.82 18.29 18.89
N SER A 176 14.11 17.98 18.74
CA SER A 176 15.19 18.81 19.28
C SER A 176 15.61 19.94 18.34
N GLN A 177 15.47 19.77 17.01
CA GLN A 177 15.95 20.73 16.01
C GLN A 177 14.86 21.66 15.48
N LEU A 178 13.61 21.18 15.41
CA LEU A 178 12.48 21.90 14.83
C LEU A 178 11.59 22.45 15.94
N GLY A 179 11.59 23.79 16.08
CA GLY A 179 10.80 24.48 17.11
C GLY A 179 9.39 24.90 16.67
N GLU A 180 9.18 25.08 15.36
CA GLU A 180 7.86 25.45 14.82
C GLU A 180 6.98 24.21 14.67
N VAL A 181 5.81 24.21 15.31
CA VAL A 181 4.87 23.06 15.31
C VAL A 181 4.51 22.58 13.89
N PRO A 182 4.19 23.46 12.91
CA PRO A 182 3.93 23.05 11.53
C PRO A 182 5.10 22.28 10.89
N VAL A 183 6.32 22.77 11.08
CA VAL A 183 7.54 22.19 10.52
C VAL A 183 7.84 20.84 11.19
N LEU A 184 7.77 20.79 12.52
CA LEU A 184 8.01 19.59 13.31
C LEU A 184 7.02 18.47 12.96
N ASN A 185 5.72 18.75 13.00
CA ASN A 185 4.69 17.74 12.74
C ASN A 185 4.79 17.19 11.32
N THR A 186 5.04 18.06 10.34
CA THR A 186 5.22 17.66 8.93
C THR A 186 6.45 16.79 8.75
N ALA A 187 7.58 17.12 9.40
CA ALA A 187 8.79 16.32 9.36
C ALA A 187 8.57 14.93 9.98
N MET A 188 7.96 14.88 11.18
CA MET A 188 7.65 13.62 11.86
C MET A 188 6.76 12.72 11.00
N PHE A 189 5.71 13.29 10.40
CA PHE A 189 4.81 12.57 9.50
C PHE A 189 5.55 12.03 8.27
N ILE A 190 6.33 12.86 7.58
CA ILE A 190 7.09 12.44 6.39
C ILE A 190 8.09 11.32 6.71
N ILE A 191 8.80 11.41 7.84
CA ILE A 191 9.75 10.38 8.28
C ILE A 191 9.05 9.04 8.50
N GLN A 192 7.92 9.06 9.22
CA GLN A 192 7.12 7.85 9.48
C GLN A 192 6.54 7.26 8.20
N GLU A 193 5.98 8.10 7.35
CA GLU A 193 5.36 7.69 6.09
C GLU A 193 6.37 7.15 5.09
N ALA A 194 7.54 7.77 4.97
CA ALA A 194 8.60 7.29 4.09
C ALA A 194 9.08 5.90 4.51
N GLU A 195 9.34 5.67 5.80
CA GLU A 195 9.76 4.36 6.29
C GLU A 195 8.66 3.29 6.09
N ARG A 196 7.42 3.64 6.39
CA ARG A 196 6.25 2.78 6.18
C ARG A 196 6.12 2.38 4.71
N MET A 197 6.18 3.37 3.81
CA MET A 197 6.09 3.17 2.36
C MET A 197 7.21 2.27 1.86
N ILE A 198 8.45 2.40 2.36
CA ILE A 198 9.56 1.50 2.01
C ILE A 198 9.24 0.04 2.36
N ARG A 199 8.79 -0.24 3.59
CA ARG A 199 8.47 -1.61 4.00
C ARG A 199 7.33 -2.19 3.17
N GLN A 200 6.31 -1.38 2.91
CA GLN A 200 5.09 -1.78 2.22
C GLN A 200 5.31 -2.15 0.75
N ARG A 201 6.33 -1.59 0.08
CA ARG A 201 6.70 -1.97 -1.29
C ARG A 201 6.83 -3.48 -1.41
N ARG A 202 7.61 -4.09 -0.52
CA ARG A 202 7.83 -5.53 -0.58
C ARG A 202 6.53 -6.29 -0.43
N THR A 203 5.70 -5.97 0.56
CA THR A 203 4.45 -6.69 0.79
C THR A 203 3.53 -6.63 -0.44
N PHE A 204 3.48 -5.47 -1.09
CA PHE A 204 2.74 -5.28 -2.33
C PHE A 204 3.25 -6.22 -3.45
N HIS A 205 4.56 -6.20 -3.73
CA HIS A 205 5.18 -7.06 -4.75
C HIS A 205 5.19 -8.54 -4.38
N GLN A 206 5.23 -8.89 -3.10
CA GLN A 206 5.00 -10.25 -2.64
C GLN A 206 3.58 -10.71 -2.95
N ASN A 207 2.54 -9.88 -2.73
CA ASN A 207 1.18 -10.25 -3.12
C ASN A 207 1.03 -10.40 -4.64
N MET A 208 1.77 -9.62 -5.45
CA MET A 208 1.91 -9.88 -6.89
C MET A 208 2.49 -11.27 -7.15
N LEU A 209 3.61 -11.63 -6.51
CA LEU A 209 4.25 -12.94 -6.64
C LEU A 209 3.28 -14.08 -6.23
N LEU A 210 2.52 -13.91 -5.14
CA LEU A 210 1.54 -14.89 -4.68
C LEU A 210 0.42 -15.14 -5.71
N HIS A 211 0.01 -14.11 -6.46
CA HIS A 211 -0.93 -14.29 -7.57
C HIS A 211 -0.36 -15.26 -8.62
N TYR A 212 0.90 -15.08 -9.02
CA TYR A 212 1.52 -15.98 -9.98
C TYR A 212 1.70 -17.40 -9.43
N LEU A 213 2.11 -17.56 -8.17
CA LEU A 213 2.23 -18.88 -7.53
C LEU A 213 0.88 -19.62 -7.38
N GLU A 214 -0.23 -18.89 -7.24
CA GLU A 214 -1.57 -19.49 -7.18
C GLU A 214 -2.05 -19.95 -8.57
N ASN A 215 -1.78 -19.16 -9.61
CA ASN A 215 -2.49 -19.28 -10.89
C ASN A 215 -1.70 -19.98 -12.01
N PHE A 216 -0.41 -20.25 -11.81
CA PHE A 216 0.45 -20.93 -12.77
C PHE A 216 1.04 -22.19 -12.16
N LYS A 217 1.37 -23.17 -13.00
CA LYS A 217 2.06 -24.38 -12.52
C LYS A 217 3.48 -24.03 -12.12
N GLU A 218 4.00 -24.74 -11.13
CA GLU A 218 5.32 -24.46 -10.55
C GLU A 218 6.42 -24.62 -11.60
N GLU A 219 6.30 -25.62 -12.48
CA GLU A 219 7.26 -25.87 -13.57
C GLU A 219 7.26 -24.74 -14.61
N GLU A 220 6.10 -24.14 -14.86
CA GLU A 220 5.96 -23.00 -15.78
C GLU A 220 6.64 -21.74 -15.24
N LEU A 221 6.69 -21.61 -13.91
CA LEU A 221 7.44 -20.56 -13.20
C LEU A 221 8.93 -20.89 -13.07
N GLY A 222 9.37 -22.08 -13.51
CA GLY A 222 10.75 -22.54 -13.36
C GLY A 222 11.10 -22.90 -11.92
N LEU A 223 10.12 -23.40 -11.15
CA LEU A 223 10.23 -23.80 -9.74
C LEU A 223 9.95 -25.29 -9.58
N THR A 224 10.53 -25.90 -8.56
CA THR A 224 10.03 -27.18 -8.04
C THR A 224 8.89 -26.95 -7.05
N HIS A 225 8.11 -28.00 -6.77
CA HIS A 225 7.07 -27.96 -5.73
C HIS A 225 7.59 -27.51 -4.36
N ASP A 226 8.73 -28.07 -3.95
CA ASP A 226 9.34 -27.71 -2.68
C ASP A 226 9.79 -26.24 -2.66
N GLU A 227 10.36 -25.75 -3.76
CA GLU A 227 10.75 -24.34 -3.91
C GLU A 227 9.55 -23.41 -3.82
N ALA A 228 8.45 -23.73 -4.51
CA ALA A 228 7.21 -22.95 -4.45
C ALA A 228 6.67 -22.87 -3.01
N ASN A 229 6.57 -24.01 -2.32
CA ASN A 229 6.12 -24.06 -0.93
C ASN A 229 7.01 -23.25 0.01
N MET A 230 8.33 -23.31 -0.17
CA MET A 230 9.27 -22.52 0.63
C MET A 230 9.24 -21.02 0.29
N ILE A 231 8.90 -20.63 -0.95
CA ILE A 231 8.62 -19.23 -1.30
C ILE A 231 7.39 -18.74 -0.54
N TRP A 232 6.30 -19.52 -0.51
CA TRP A 232 5.13 -19.20 0.30
C TRP A 232 5.53 -18.96 1.76
N SER A 233 6.31 -19.86 2.36
CA SER A 233 6.75 -19.73 3.74
C SER A 233 7.61 -18.49 3.97
N SER A 234 8.53 -18.19 3.05
CA SER A 234 9.36 -16.99 3.12
C SER A 234 8.55 -15.69 3.04
N VAL A 235 7.53 -15.65 2.16
CA VAL A 235 6.62 -14.51 2.09
C VAL A 235 5.84 -14.34 3.39
N TYR A 236 5.31 -15.42 3.98
CA TYR A 236 4.51 -15.33 5.20
C TYR A 236 5.36 -15.06 6.44
N GLU A 237 6.60 -15.58 6.52
CA GLU A 237 7.56 -15.25 7.58
C GLU A 237 7.91 -13.76 7.58
N SER A 238 8.04 -13.15 6.40
CA SER A 238 8.31 -11.71 6.28
C SER A 238 7.22 -10.81 6.87
N ARG A 239 6.03 -11.36 7.15
CA ARG A 239 4.88 -10.65 7.73
C ARG A 239 4.82 -10.81 9.26
N ILE A 240 5.64 -11.68 9.84
CA ILE A 240 5.69 -11.89 11.28
C ILE A 240 6.29 -10.62 11.92
N PRO A 241 5.59 -9.97 12.86
CA PRO A 241 6.16 -8.83 13.55
C PRO A 241 7.34 -9.25 14.41
N TRP A 242 8.33 -8.38 14.55
CA TRP A 242 9.59 -8.68 15.25
C TRP A 242 9.42 -9.18 16.70
N TYR A 243 8.32 -8.79 17.37
CA TYR A 243 8.04 -9.20 18.75
C TYR A 243 7.40 -10.59 18.85
N ALA A 244 6.92 -11.17 17.75
CA ALA A 244 6.28 -12.48 17.71
C ALA A 244 7.29 -13.60 17.40
N PHE A 245 8.38 -13.67 18.18
CA PHE A 245 9.47 -14.63 17.98
C PHE A 245 8.98 -16.10 17.99
N TRP A 246 7.95 -16.42 18.78
CA TRP A 246 7.35 -17.75 18.83
C TRP A 246 6.75 -18.18 17.49
N GLU A 247 6.21 -17.24 16.72
CA GLU A 247 5.64 -17.50 15.40
C GLU A 247 6.76 -17.76 14.39
N THR A 248 7.88 -17.05 14.51
CA THR A 248 9.10 -17.32 13.71
C THR A 248 9.66 -18.71 14.02
N ASP A 249 9.72 -19.12 15.29
CA ASP A 249 10.16 -20.46 15.66
C ASP A 249 9.21 -21.55 15.12
N PHE A 250 7.90 -21.31 15.18
CA PHE A 250 6.91 -22.19 14.57
C PHE A 250 7.06 -22.28 13.05
N ALA A 251 7.31 -21.15 12.37
CA ALA A 251 7.58 -21.12 10.94
C ALA A 251 8.83 -21.94 10.59
N ASN A 252 9.92 -21.78 11.34
CA ASN A 252 11.17 -22.53 11.14
C ASN A 252 10.96 -24.05 11.25
N GLN A 253 10.17 -24.50 12.23
CA GLN A 253 9.89 -25.93 12.43
C GLN A 253 8.99 -26.52 11.33
N ASN A 254 8.14 -25.70 10.71
CA ASN A 254 7.14 -26.13 9.74
C ASN A 254 7.40 -25.56 8.34
N TRP A 255 8.65 -25.21 8.03
CA TRP A 255 8.99 -24.36 6.89
C TRP A 255 8.44 -24.84 5.54
N MET A 256 8.38 -26.14 5.31
CA MET A 256 7.86 -26.70 4.05
C MET A 256 6.35 -26.47 3.85
N LYS A 257 5.58 -26.19 4.89
CA LYS A 257 4.11 -26.05 4.82
C LYS A 257 3.59 -24.76 5.45
N TYR A 258 4.42 -24.05 6.19
CA TYR A 258 4.04 -22.87 6.96
C TYR A 258 3.27 -21.84 6.13
N GLY A 259 3.84 -21.41 5.00
CA GLY A 259 3.22 -20.39 4.15
C GLY A 259 1.98 -20.89 3.43
N THR A 260 1.99 -22.11 2.90
CA THR A 260 0.83 -22.69 2.22
C THR A 260 -0.34 -22.89 3.18
N ASP A 261 -0.08 -23.37 4.40
CA ASP A 261 -1.10 -23.55 5.43
C ASP A 261 -1.72 -22.21 5.84
N ARG A 262 -0.89 -21.18 6.03
CA ARG A 262 -1.34 -19.81 6.31
C ARG A 262 -2.16 -19.24 5.15
N PHE A 263 -1.72 -19.43 3.91
CA PHE A 263 -2.42 -18.97 2.72
C PHE A 263 -3.82 -19.59 2.61
N PHE A 264 -3.94 -20.91 2.66
CA PHE A 264 -5.23 -21.59 2.57
C PHE A 264 -6.11 -21.34 3.81
N GLN A 265 -5.52 -21.15 4.99
CA GLN A 265 -6.25 -20.67 6.16
C GLN A 265 -6.90 -19.30 5.88
N SER A 266 -6.15 -18.34 5.33
CA SER A 266 -6.69 -17.03 4.98
C SER A 266 -7.78 -17.12 3.91
N ILE A 267 -7.64 -17.97 2.88
CA ILE A 267 -8.69 -18.20 1.89
C ILE A 267 -9.98 -18.72 2.53
N ARG A 268 -9.89 -19.71 3.44
CA ARG A 268 -11.06 -20.25 4.14
C ARG A 268 -11.77 -19.19 4.97
N LEU A 269 -11.02 -18.35 5.69
CA LEU A 269 -11.56 -17.24 6.47
C LEU A 269 -12.23 -16.19 5.58
N ALA A 270 -11.59 -15.85 4.46
CA ALA A 270 -12.11 -14.90 3.47
C ALA A 270 -13.43 -15.38 2.85
N ASN A 271 -13.50 -16.65 2.44
CA ASN A 271 -14.71 -17.27 1.91
C ASN A 271 -15.83 -17.37 2.96
N THR A 272 -15.48 -17.69 4.21
CA THR A 272 -16.45 -17.71 5.33
C THR A 272 -17.06 -16.32 5.53
N ARG A 273 -16.21 -15.28 5.58
CA ARG A 273 -16.66 -13.89 5.69
C ARG A 273 -17.54 -13.47 4.50
N LEU A 274 -17.17 -13.86 3.28
CA LEU A 274 -17.97 -13.57 2.07
C LEU A 274 -19.36 -14.19 2.15
N ARG A 275 -19.44 -15.46 2.57
CA ARG A 275 -20.72 -16.14 2.78
C ARG A 275 -21.56 -15.43 3.83
N ASP A 276 -20.96 -15.07 4.96
CA ASP A 276 -21.66 -14.43 6.08
C ASP A 276 -22.14 -13.00 5.74
N GLN A 277 -21.48 -12.34 4.77
CA GLN A 277 -21.83 -11.00 4.29
C GLN A 277 -22.52 -11.01 2.91
N SER A 278 -22.88 -12.19 2.39
CA SER A 278 -23.42 -12.33 1.03
C SER A 278 -24.68 -11.50 0.78
N SER A 279 -25.53 -11.31 1.80
CA SER A 279 -26.73 -10.47 1.74
C SER A 279 -26.48 -8.99 1.52
N GLN A 280 -25.23 -8.52 1.69
CA GLN A 280 -24.83 -7.13 1.40
C GLN A 280 -24.63 -6.87 -0.10
N TYR A 281 -24.51 -7.93 -0.91
CA TYR A 281 -24.24 -7.84 -2.34
C TYR A 281 -25.49 -8.20 -3.13
N GLN A 282 -25.81 -7.41 -4.15
CA GLN A 282 -26.89 -7.77 -5.07
C GLN A 282 -26.50 -8.98 -5.95
N GLU A 283 -25.22 -9.09 -6.26
CA GLU A 283 -24.67 -10.10 -7.14
C GLU A 283 -23.19 -10.32 -6.80
N LEU A 284 -22.74 -11.57 -6.90
CA LEU A 284 -21.33 -11.93 -6.84
C LEU A 284 -20.90 -12.39 -8.23
N GLY A 285 -19.86 -11.75 -8.77
CA GLY A 285 -19.31 -12.02 -10.09
C GLY A 285 -18.08 -12.92 -10.04
N ALA A 286 -17.30 -12.87 -11.13
CA ALA A 286 -16.11 -13.68 -11.32
C ALA A 286 -15.03 -13.39 -10.27
N ARG A 287 -14.32 -14.45 -9.85
CA ARG A 287 -13.15 -14.32 -8.99
C ARG A 287 -11.93 -13.99 -9.83
N HIS A 288 -11.17 -12.98 -9.41
CA HIS A 288 -9.94 -12.58 -10.09
C HIS A 288 -8.75 -13.40 -9.59
N ASN A 289 -8.61 -13.57 -8.27
CA ASN A 289 -7.55 -14.38 -7.64
C ASN A 289 -7.95 -14.75 -6.20
N PHE A 290 -6.99 -15.22 -5.39
CA PHE A 290 -7.21 -15.55 -3.98
C PHE A 290 -7.87 -14.43 -3.16
N ALA A 291 -7.62 -13.16 -3.46
CA ALA A 291 -8.03 -12.02 -2.65
C ALA A 291 -9.15 -11.16 -3.25
N PHE A 292 -9.45 -11.26 -4.55
CA PHE A 292 -10.37 -10.32 -5.20
C PHE A 292 -11.46 -11.00 -6.03
N GLN A 293 -12.65 -10.41 -6.01
CA GLN A 293 -13.83 -10.88 -6.73
C GLN A 293 -14.70 -9.71 -7.17
N ASP A 294 -15.31 -9.82 -8.36
CA ASP A 294 -16.34 -8.88 -8.82
C ASP A 294 -17.60 -9.00 -7.93
N ALA A 295 -18.26 -7.89 -7.66
CA ALA A 295 -19.55 -7.86 -6.99
C ALA A 295 -20.40 -6.68 -7.45
N LYS A 296 -21.70 -6.75 -7.20
CA LYS A 296 -22.62 -5.62 -7.33
C LYS A 296 -23.00 -5.14 -5.93
N LEU A 297 -22.73 -3.86 -5.67
CA LEU A 297 -22.92 -3.24 -4.39
C LEU A 297 -23.61 -1.88 -4.55
N LYS A 298 -24.77 -1.69 -3.91
CA LYS A 298 -25.61 -0.48 -4.08
C LYS A 298 -25.82 -0.13 -5.58
N ASN A 299 -26.10 -1.14 -6.41
CA ASN A 299 -26.25 -1.05 -7.87
C ASN A 299 -24.99 -0.65 -8.67
N LYS A 300 -23.83 -0.51 -8.02
CA LYS A 300 -22.55 -0.24 -8.70
C LYS A 300 -21.78 -1.54 -8.89
N LYS A 301 -21.12 -1.70 -10.03
CA LYS A 301 -20.17 -2.80 -10.23
C LYS A 301 -18.87 -2.44 -9.50
N VAL A 302 -18.34 -3.37 -8.71
CA VAL A 302 -17.15 -3.17 -7.89
C VAL A 302 -16.26 -4.41 -7.86
N ILE A 303 -14.98 -4.22 -7.54
CA ILE A 303 -14.08 -5.31 -7.14
C ILE A 303 -13.96 -5.26 -5.63
N ILE A 304 -14.31 -6.34 -4.94
CA ILE A 304 -14.19 -6.46 -3.48
C ILE A 304 -12.92 -7.21 -3.08
N ASN A 305 -12.37 -6.84 -1.93
CA ASN A 305 -11.25 -7.51 -1.30
C ASN A 305 -11.75 -8.50 -0.25
N LEU A 306 -11.49 -9.78 -0.45
CA LEU A 306 -11.96 -10.86 0.40
C LEU A 306 -11.16 -10.99 1.71
N PHE A 307 -9.91 -10.53 1.72
CA PHE A 307 -8.97 -10.64 2.84
C PHE A 307 -9.12 -9.46 3.81
N ASP A 308 -9.36 -8.26 3.27
CA ASP A 308 -9.42 -7.02 4.04
C ASP A 308 -10.86 -6.55 4.26
N THR A 309 -11.13 -6.02 5.45
CA THR A 309 -12.40 -5.38 5.77
C THR A 309 -12.36 -3.89 5.46
N LYS A 310 -13.52 -3.27 5.29
CA LYS A 310 -13.63 -1.83 4.96
C LYS A 310 -12.98 -0.91 6.00
N ASP A 311 -12.92 -1.35 7.26
CA ASP A 311 -12.28 -0.70 8.41
C ASP A 311 -12.10 -1.73 9.55
N MET A 312 -11.45 -1.33 10.66
CA MET A 312 -11.17 -2.23 11.79
C MET A 312 -12.40 -2.67 12.62
N PHE A 313 -13.54 -1.99 12.51
CA PHE A 313 -14.77 -2.33 13.26
C PHE A 313 -15.77 -3.12 12.43
N SER A 314 -15.63 -3.06 11.11
CA SER A 314 -16.54 -3.74 10.20
C SER A 314 -16.07 -5.13 9.81
N ARG A 315 -17.03 -6.03 9.59
CA ARG A 315 -16.80 -7.35 8.99
C ARG A 315 -17.00 -7.38 7.48
N ARG A 316 -17.44 -6.26 6.89
CA ARG A 316 -17.70 -6.15 5.45
C ARG A 316 -16.39 -5.99 4.70
N GLN A 317 -16.30 -6.65 3.54
CA GLN A 317 -15.15 -6.59 2.64
C GLN A 317 -14.89 -5.15 2.17
N ALA A 318 -13.63 -4.78 2.08
CA ALA A 318 -13.24 -3.51 1.48
C ALA A 318 -13.51 -3.52 -0.04
N VAL A 319 -13.73 -2.34 -0.62
CA VAL A 319 -13.88 -2.18 -2.07
C VAL A 319 -12.54 -1.71 -2.66
N ALA A 320 -11.97 -2.51 -3.56
CA ALA A 320 -10.71 -2.24 -4.25
C ALA A 320 -10.88 -1.32 -5.46
N TYR A 321 -12.02 -1.40 -6.13
CA TYR A 321 -12.26 -0.63 -7.33
C TYR A 321 -13.75 -0.44 -7.59
N TYR A 322 -14.12 0.75 -8.07
CA TYR A 322 -15.46 1.04 -8.60
C TYR A 322 -15.34 1.27 -10.10
N TYR A 323 -16.03 0.46 -10.91
CA TYR A 323 -15.96 0.60 -12.37
C TYR A 323 -16.54 1.93 -12.84
N ASP A 324 -17.61 2.40 -12.19
CA ASP A 324 -18.29 3.65 -12.54
C ASP A 324 -17.58 4.90 -11.98
N SER A 325 -16.73 4.73 -10.96
CA SER A 325 -15.97 5.80 -10.30
C SER A 325 -14.52 5.38 -10.03
N PRO A 326 -13.68 5.20 -11.08
CA PRO A 326 -12.32 4.65 -10.94
C PRO A 326 -11.42 5.37 -9.94
N ASN A 327 -11.62 6.68 -9.78
CA ASN A 327 -10.80 7.51 -8.91
C ASN A 327 -11.30 7.59 -7.46
N LEU A 328 -12.41 6.94 -7.12
CA LEU A 328 -13.03 7.07 -5.79
C LEU A 328 -12.14 6.51 -4.67
N VAL A 329 -11.62 5.30 -4.85
CA VAL A 329 -10.81 4.63 -3.83
C VAL A 329 -9.48 5.35 -3.62
N ILE A 330 -8.79 5.74 -4.70
CA ILE A 330 -7.58 6.57 -4.58
C ILE A 330 -7.90 7.91 -3.91
N ARG A 331 -9.00 8.60 -4.26
CA ARG A 331 -9.39 9.85 -3.60
C ARG A 331 -9.62 9.67 -2.10
N GLN A 332 -10.34 8.63 -1.70
CA GLN A 332 -10.56 8.30 -0.28
C GLN A 332 -9.22 8.11 0.44
N ARG A 333 -8.27 7.37 -0.14
CA ARG A 333 -6.93 7.14 0.42
C ARG A 333 -6.14 8.43 0.63
N LEU A 334 -6.15 9.30 -0.38
CA LEU A 334 -5.45 10.59 -0.30
C LEU A 334 -6.00 11.45 0.84
N LEU A 335 -7.34 11.51 0.97
CA LEU A 335 -8.00 12.22 2.06
C LEU A 335 -7.67 11.61 3.42
N LEU A 336 -7.65 10.28 3.55
CA LEU A 336 -7.30 9.60 4.80
C LEU A 336 -5.82 9.83 5.19
N GLN A 337 -4.89 9.81 4.22
CA GLN A 337 -3.48 10.13 4.46
C GLN A 337 -3.29 11.57 4.92
N LEU A 338 -3.92 12.53 4.26
CA LEU A 338 -3.85 13.93 4.66
C LEU A 338 -4.58 14.19 5.98
N GLY A 339 -5.67 13.48 6.25
CA GLY A 339 -6.35 13.49 7.54
C GLY A 339 -5.41 13.09 8.68
N GLN A 340 -4.51 12.12 8.48
CA GLN A 340 -3.51 11.74 9.48
C GLN A 340 -2.50 12.85 9.77
N LEU A 341 -2.04 13.57 8.74
CA LEU A 341 -1.21 14.76 8.94
C LEU A 341 -2.02 15.86 9.66
N GLY A 342 -3.25 16.10 9.22
CA GLY A 342 -4.19 17.07 9.78
C GLY A 342 -4.49 16.87 11.28
N LEU A 343 -4.63 15.61 11.71
CA LEU A 343 -4.84 15.22 13.11
C LEU A 343 -3.73 15.73 14.02
N SER A 344 -2.49 15.81 13.51
CA SER A 344 -1.35 16.30 14.30
C SER A 344 -1.54 17.75 14.76
N PHE A 345 -2.30 18.55 14.00
CA PHE A 345 -2.57 19.96 14.26
C PHE A 345 -3.81 20.23 15.10
N LEU A 346 -4.64 19.21 15.37
CA LEU A 346 -5.83 19.38 16.20
C LEU A 346 -5.47 19.47 17.70
N SER A 347 -6.17 20.31 18.44
CA SER A 347 -6.04 20.42 19.90
C SER A 347 -6.90 19.39 20.63
N ILE A 348 -6.68 18.11 20.33
CA ILE A 348 -7.37 16.97 20.96
C ILE A 348 -6.39 16.11 21.76
N PRO A 349 -6.86 15.38 22.80
CA PRO A 349 -6.03 14.47 23.58
C PRO A 349 -5.29 13.45 22.71
N GLY A 350 -4.04 13.14 23.08
CA GLY A 350 -3.16 12.25 22.31
C GLY A 350 -3.76 10.87 22.06
N PHE A 351 -4.44 10.28 23.05
CA PHE A 351 -5.09 8.98 22.88
C PHE A 351 -6.18 8.99 21.81
N ILE A 352 -6.89 10.12 21.63
CA ILE A 352 -7.89 10.27 20.56
C ILE A 352 -7.17 10.37 19.21
N LYS A 353 -6.07 11.14 19.11
CA LYS A 353 -5.27 11.19 17.87
C LYS A 353 -4.77 9.81 17.45
N ASP A 354 -4.27 9.03 18.39
CA ASP A 354 -3.74 7.69 18.13
C ASP A 354 -4.85 6.73 17.70
N PHE A 355 -6.01 6.78 18.37
CA PHE A 355 -7.18 5.99 18.01
C PHE A 355 -7.72 6.36 16.63
N THR A 356 -8.00 7.65 16.38
CA THR A 356 -8.50 8.13 15.09
C THR A 356 -7.49 7.85 13.99
N GLY A 357 -6.20 8.10 14.22
CA GLY A 357 -5.13 7.79 13.27
C GLY A 357 -5.09 6.31 12.90
N SER A 358 -5.25 5.42 13.89
CA SER A 358 -5.33 3.97 13.66
C SER A 358 -6.59 3.58 12.88
N TYR A 359 -7.73 4.18 13.20
CA TYR A 359 -8.98 3.98 12.48
C TYR A 359 -8.84 4.39 11.00
N LEU A 360 -8.36 5.61 10.72
CA LEU A 360 -8.14 6.10 9.35
C LEU A 360 -7.17 5.19 8.57
N LYS A 361 -6.11 4.67 9.21
CA LYS A 361 -5.19 3.71 8.59
C LYS A 361 -5.87 2.39 8.23
N SER A 362 -6.70 1.86 9.13
CA SER A 362 -7.37 0.57 8.92
C SER A 362 -8.26 0.53 7.68
N MET A 363 -8.75 1.68 7.22
CA MET A 363 -9.63 1.80 6.06
C MET A 363 -8.94 1.57 4.72
N TYR A 364 -7.61 1.63 4.65
CA TYR A 364 -6.90 1.48 3.37
C TYR A 364 -5.57 0.75 3.42
N GLU A 365 -4.91 0.71 4.58
CA GLU A 365 -3.49 0.36 4.63
C GLU A 365 -3.22 -1.08 4.17
N ASN A 366 -3.94 -2.06 4.73
CA ASN A 366 -3.75 -3.46 4.37
C ASN A 366 -4.29 -3.78 2.97
N GLN A 367 -5.47 -3.22 2.66
CA GLN A 367 -6.12 -3.37 1.36
C GLN A 367 -5.21 -2.96 0.20
N ARG A 368 -4.52 -1.83 0.37
CA ARG A 368 -3.55 -1.35 -0.60
C ARG A 368 -2.45 -2.39 -0.88
N LEU A 369 -1.98 -3.11 0.14
CA LEU A 369 -0.88 -4.07 -0.03
C LEU A 369 -1.36 -5.34 -0.74
N THR A 370 -2.55 -5.81 -0.42
CA THR A 370 -3.14 -6.99 -1.06
C THR A 370 -3.48 -6.74 -2.53
N GLU A 371 -3.77 -5.50 -2.92
CA GLU A 371 -3.99 -5.09 -4.31
C GLU A 371 -2.81 -5.34 -5.25
N GLY A 372 -1.62 -5.61 -4.72
CA GLY A 372 -0.54 -6.19 -5.53
C GLY A 372 -1.00 -7.44 -6.28
N ALA A 373 -1.72 -8.35 -5.63
CA ALA A 373 -2.26 -9.54 -6.31
C ALA A 373 -3.20 -9.16 -7.48
N LEU A 374 -3.97 -8.08 -7.35
CA LEU A 374 -4.88 -7.61 -8.39
C LEU A 374 -4.12 -6.96 -9.57
N VAL A 375 -3.01 -6.26 -9.30
CA VAL A 375 -2.10 -5.83 -10.37
C VAL A 375 -1.51 -7.03 -11.10
N GLY A 376 -1.03 -8.05 -10.37
CA GLY A 376 -0.54 -9.29 -10.96
C GLY A 376 -1.58 -9.99 -11.85
N TYR A 377 -2.84 -9.99 -11.42
CA TYR A 377 -3.96 -10.49 -12.20
C TYR A 377 -4.12 -9.75 -13.54
N PHE A 378 -4.23 -8.43 -13.50
CA PHE A 378 -4.42 -7.64 -14.72
C PHE A 378 -3.19 -7.68 -15.64
N GLU A 379 -1.98 -7.71 -15.09
CA GLU A 379 -0.75 -7.95 -15.86
C GLU A 379 -0.80 -9.32 -16.56
N SER A 380 -1.14 -10.39 -15.85
CA SER A 380 -1.20 -11.74 -16.42
C SER A 380 -2.25 -11.89 -17.52
N ARG A 381 -3.20 -10.96 -17.63
CA ARG A 381 -4.23 -10.92 -18.70
C ARG A 381 -3.98 -9.84 -19.75
N GLU A 382 -2.81 -9.18 -19.70
CA GLU A 382 -2.42 -8.10 -20.60
C GLU A 382 -3.42 -6.91 -20.57
N GLN A 383 -4.10 -6.73 -19.44
CA GLN A 383 -5.01 -5.62 -19.17
C GLN A 383 -4.24 -4.44 -18.55
N TYR A 384 -3.23 -3.94 -19.26
CA TYR A 384 -2.28 -2.96 -18.72
C TYR A 384 -2.93 -1.67 -18.23
N GLY A 385 -4.03 -1.22 -18.84
CA GLY A 385 -4.78 -0.05 -18.36
C GLY A 385 -5.35 -0.25 -16.95
N MET A 386 -5.93 -1.43 -16.68
CA MET A 386 -6.43 -1.78 -15.35
C MET A 386 -5.28 -2.03 -14.36
N ALA A 387 -4.20 -2.68 -14.81
CA ALA A 387 -3.01 -2.88 -13.99
C ALA A 387 -2.43 -1.52 -13.54
N GLN A 388 -2.33 -0.55 -14.45
CA GLN A 388 -1.87 0.81 -14.14
C GLN A 388 -2.81 1.54 -13.20
N GLN A 389 -4.12 1.48 -13.44
CA GLN A 389 -5.11 2.09 -12.56
C GLN A 389 -5.01 1.53 -11.14
N MET A 390 -4.92 0.21 -10.99
CA MET A 390 -4.75 -0.42 -9.68
C MET A 390 -3.43 -0.07 -9.02
N ALA A 391 -2.35 -0.05 -9.80
CA ALA A 391 -1.02 0.28 -9.33
C ALA A 391 -0.93 1.72 -8.79
N VAL A 392 -1.54 2.71 -9.44
CA VAL A 392 -1.55 4.08 -8.92
C VAL A 392 -2.34 4.21 -7.61
N GLN A 393 -3.32 3.34 -7.36
CA GLN A 393 -4.03 3.31 -6.07
C GLN A 393 -3.13 2.84 -4.92
N ASN A 394 -1.94 2.31 -5.19
CA ASN A 394 -0.96 2.02 -4.16
C ASN A 394 -0.40 3.31 -3.52
N VAL A 395 -0.57 4.50 -4.12
CA VAL A 395 -0.28 5.77 -3.44
C VAL A 395 1.10 5.76 -2.74
N ASN A 396 2.12 5.30 -3.46
CA ASN A 396 3.48 5.12 -2.96
C ASN A 396 4.46 5.75 -3.96
N PRO A 397 5.08 6.89 -3.63
CA PRO A 397 5.93 7.65 -4.53
C PRO A 397 7.28 6.97 -4.83
N PHE A 398 7.56 5.83 -4.20
CA PHE A 398 8.71 4.98 -4.53
C PHE A 398 8.43 3.94 -5.61
N GLU A 399 7.16 3.75 -5.97
CA GLU A 399 6.78 2.85 -7.04
C GLU A 399 6.78 3.60 -8.37
N SER A 400 7.50 3.03 -9.34
CA SER A 400 7.41 3.42 -10.74
C SER A 400 6.82 2.25 -11.50
N TYR A 401 5.63 2.45 -12.06
CA TYR A 401 4.97 1.43 -12.85
C TYR A 401 5.19 1.73 -14.33
N GLU A 402 6.10 1.00 -14.94
CA GLU A 402 6.31 0.97 -16.39
C GLU A 402 5.75 -0.38 -16.88
N PHE A 403 4.66 -0.33 -17.66
CA PHE A 403 3.98 -1.50 -18.21
C PHE A 403 4.29 -1.67 -19.70
#